data_AF-A0A3D0U4P0-F1
#
_entry.id   AF-A0A3D0U4P0-F1
#
_cell.length_a   1.000
_cell.length_b   1.000
_cell.length_c   1.000
_cell.angle_alpha   90.00
_cell.angle_beta   90.00
_cell.angle_gamma   90.00
#
_symmetry.space_group_name_H-M   'P 1'
#
loop_
_entity.id
_entity.type
_entity.pdbx_description
1 polymer ?
#
loop_
_entity_poly.entity_id
_entity_poly.type
_entity_poly.pdbx_seq_one_letter_code
_entity_poly.pdbx_strand_id
1 'polypeptide(L)'
;ATADGVEDYALDLNCADGQSPLISVFGGSFATHRAMAQQAAEMLGQYVQLQAAAAPATPLPGGDVNATSFDQFILGIASQFPWLPSHLLNHYCRTYGARARLLLAGSKRLADLGPQLTPGLYQREAEFLVQHEWVRCADDILWRRTRLGLYAEPNDQEQLQKWISEHLPSPSATQAYTMWCNPVSSGQIQ
;
A
#
# COMPACT_ATOMS: atom_id res chain seq x y z
N ALA A 1 -19.92 27.47 26.13
CA ALA A 1 -19.44 26.11 26.45
C ALA A 1 -19.53 25.27 25.18
N THR A 2 -18.50 25.36 24.35
CA THR A 2 -18.07 24.35 23.41
C THR A 2 -16.60 24.16 23.72
N ALA A 3 -16.20 22.92 23.99
CA ALA A 3 -14.81 22.60 24.24
C ALA A 3 -14.07 22.73 22.90
N ASP A 4 -13.46 23.90 22.67
CA ASP A 4 -12.61 24.13 21.51
C ASP A 4 -11.29 23.36 21.75
N GLY A 5 -11.34 22.07 21.44
CA GLY A 5 -10.16 21.24 21.31
C GLY A 5 -9.29 21.80 20.20
N VAL A 6 -7.99 21.93 20.48
CA VAL A 6 -6.95 22.24 19.50
C VAL A 6 -7.20 21.39 18.25
N GLU A 7 -7.26 22.00 17.07
CA GLU A 7 -7.40 21.24 15.82
C GLU A 7 -6.32 20.15 15.77
N ASP A 8 -6.73 18.90 15.55
CA ASP A 8 -5.84 17.72 15.53
C ASP A 8 -4.75 17.83 14.44
N TYR A 9 -4.92 18.73 13.48
CA TYR A 9 -3.97 19.08 12.43
C TYR A 9 -4.18 20.53 11.96
N ALA A 10 -3.16 21.10 11.33
CA ALA A 10 -3.23 22.38 10.64
C ALA A 10 -2.65 22.26 9.23
N LEU A 11 -3.23 23.00 8.28
CA LEU A 11 -2.77 23.12 6.90
C LEU A 11 -2.42 24.58 6.63
N ASP A 12 -1.20 24.82 6.15
CA ASP A 12 -0.74 26.16 5.76
C ASP A 12 -0.44 26.19 4.26
N LEU A 13 -1.08 27.11 3.53
CA LEU A 13 -0.91 27.27 2.08
C LEU A 13 -0.19 28.58 1.79
N ASN A 14 0.93 28.46 1.08
CA ASN A 14 1.68 29.59 0.58
C ASN A 14 1.76 29.53 -0.95
N CYS A 15 1.43 30.63 -1.62
CA CYS A 15 1.54 30.77 -3.07
C CYS A 15 1.88 32.23 -3.42
N ALA A 16 3.08 32.68 -3.05
CA ALA A 16 3.49 34.08 -3.20
C ALA A 16 3.52 34.57 -4.67
N ASP A 17 3.79 33.68 -5.62
CA ASP A 17 3.85 33.97 -7.06
C ASP A 17 2.52 33.71 -7.79
N GLY A 18 1.52 33.16 -7.09
CA GLY A 18 0.23 32.78 -7.65
C GLY A 18 0.27 31.55 -8.59
N GLN A 19 1.41 30.88 -8.75
CA GLN A 19 1.61 29.77 -9.71
C GLN A 19 2.19 28.51 -9.07
N SER A 20 2.90 28.64 -7.94
CA SER A 20 3.63 27.56 -7.29
C SER A 20 3.12 27.33 -5.87
N PRO A 21 1.92 26.71 -5.69
CA PRO A 21 1.35 26.51 -4.36
C PRO A 21 2.15 25.48 -3.55
N LEU A 22 2.46 25.82 -2.31
CA LEU A 22 3.05 24.93 -1.30
C LEU A 22 2.07 24.76 -0.15
N ILE A 23 1.71 23.51 0.16
CA ILE A 23 0.96 23.19 1.38
C ILE A 23 1.88 22.49 2.38
N SER A 24 1.92 23.03 3.60
CA SER A 24 2.55 22.40 4.76
C SER A 24 1.49 21.77 5.65
N VAL A 25 1.73 20.52 6.07
CA VAL A 25 0.85 19.75 6.94
C VAL A 25 1.48 19.61 8.32
N PHE A 26 0.77 20.06 9.36
CA PHE A 26 1.23 19.97 10.74
C PHE A 26 0.27 19.11 11.56
N GLY A 27 0.79 18.07 12.23
CA GLY A 27 -0.04 17.15 13.02
C GLY A 27 -0.83 16.17 12.16
N GLY A 28 -2.01 15.77 12.66
CA GLY A 28 -2.88 14.79 12.04
C GLY A 28 -2.74 13.39 12.63
N SER A 29 -3.86 12.69 12.70
CA SER A 29 -3.93 11.31 13.18
C SER A 29 -4.36 10.38 12.05
N PHE A 30 -4.15 9.07 12.25
CA PHE A 30 -4.68 8.06 11.31
C PHE A 30 -6.21 8.14 11.17
N ALA A 31 -6.93 8.64 12.17
CA ALA A 31 -8.38 8.79 12.08
C ALA A 31 -8.79 9.97 11.17
N THR A 32 -7.98 11.04 11.11
CA THR A 32 -8.32 12.27 10.38
C THR A 32 -7.69 12.37 8.98
N HIS A 33 -6.83 11.42 8.61
CA HIS A 33 -6.06 11.48 7.35
C HIS A 33 -6.89 11.74 6.09
N ARG A 34 -8.09 11.14 5.96
CA ARG A 34 -8.95 11.31 4.77
C ARG A 34 -9.50 12.73 4.69
N ALA A 35 -10.00 13.27 5.80
CA ALA A 35 -10.54 14.62 5.85
C ALA A 35 -9.44 15.64 5.58
N MET A 36 -8.25 15.44 6.19
CA MET A 36 -7.08 16.28 5.98
C MET A 36 -6.61 16.27 4.51
N ALA A 37 -6.51 15.09 3.88
CA ALA A 37 -6.13 14.97 2.47
C ALA A 37 -7.16 15.64 1.54
N GLN A 38 -8.45 15.53 1.88
CA GLN A 38 -9.52 16.20 1.13
C GLN A 38 -9.39 17.73 1.22
N GLN A 39 -9.19 18.28 2.41
CA GLN A 39 -9.01 19.73 2.59
C GLN A 39 -7.77 20.25 1.85
N ALA A 40 -6.65 19.53 1.94
CA ALA A 40 -5.44 19.87 1.19
C ALA A 40 -5.68 19.86 -0.34
N ALA A 41 -6.44 18.89 -0.86
CA ALA A 41 -6.81 18.85 -2.27
C ALA A 41 -7.71 20.03 -2.67
N GLU A 42 -8.70 20.39 -1.85
CA GLU A 42 -9.58 21.55 -2.07
C GLU A 42 -8.79 22.87 -2.11
N MET A 43 -7.80 23.03 -1.22
CA MET A 43 -6.89 24.18 -1.20
C MET A 43 -6.03 24.26 -2.48
N LEU A 44 -5.50 23.13 -2.96
CA LEU A 44 -4.73 23.06 -4.21
C LEU A 44 -5.59 23.25 -5.47
N GLY A 45 -6.87 22.88 -5.43
CA GLY A 45 -7.79 22.97 -6.56
C GLY A 45 -7.98 24.38 -7.12
N GLN A 46 -7.58 25.41 -6.36
CA GLN A 46 -7.57 26.80 -6.82
C GLN A 46 -6.42 27.11 -7.80
N TYR A 47 -5.37 26.28 -7.80
CA TYR A 47 -4.13 26.51 -8.55
C TYR A 47 -3.88 25.43 -9.61
N VAL A 48 -4.44 24.23 -9.42
CA VAL A 48 -4.29 23.11 -10.35
C VAL A 48 -5.64 22.51 -10.71
N GLN A 49 -5.78 22.06 -11.95
CA GLN A 49 -6.99 21.36 -12.37
C GLN A 49 -7.00 19.95 -11.78
N LEU A 50 -7.76 19.77 -10.71
CA LEU A 50 -7.98 18.47 -10.10
C LEU A 50 -9.18 17.77 -10.73
N GLN A 51 -9.09 16.45 -10.83
CA GLN A 51 -10.26 15.62 -11.08
C GLN A 51 -11.20 15.69 -9.87
N ALA A 52 -12.50 15.49 -10.10
CA ALA A 52 -13.47 15.44 -9.02
C ALA A 52 -13.06 14.41 -7.96
N ALA A 53 -13.28 14.76 -6.68
CA ALA A 53 -12.97 13.86 -5.57
C ALA A 53 -13.64 12.50 -5.76
N ALA A 54 -12.93 11.43 -5.39
CA ALA A 54 -13.50 10.09 -5.37
C ALA A 54 -14.76 10.06 -4.50
N ALA A 55 -15.73 9.22 -4.86
CA ALA A 55 -16.95 9.07 -4.06
C ALA A 55 -16.58 8.73 -2.61
N PRO A 56 -17.28 9.27 -1.59
CA PRO A 56 -16.91 9.16 -0.17
C PRO A 56 -16.75 7.73 0.36
N ALA A 57 -17.23 6.72 -0.38
CA ALA A 57 -17.24 5.31 -0.02
C ALA A 57 -16.45 4.43 -1.00
N THR A 58 -15.54 5.00 -1.79
CA THR A 58 -14.69 4.19 -2.68
C THR A 58 -13.76 3.32 -1.83
N PRO A 59 -13.79 1.97 -1.97
CA PRO A 59 -12.92 1.11 -1.19
C PRO A 59 -11.45 1.35 -1.57
N LEU A 60 -10.57 1.37 -0.56
CA LEU A 60 -9.13 1.35 -0.77
C LEU A 60 -8.71 0.02 -1.45
N PRO A 61 -7.57 -0.03 -2.15
CA PRO A 61 -7.09 -1.26 -2.77
C PRO A 61 -7.07 -2.45 -1.80
N GLY A 62 -7.77 -3.53 -2.12
CA GLY A 62 -7.95 -4.71 -1.26
C GLY A 62 -9.16 -4.65 -0.33
N GLY A 63 -9.79 -3.48 -0.15
CA GLY A 63 -11.02 -3.30 0.62
C GLY A 63 -12.31 -3.67 -0.14
N ASP A 64 -12.21 -3.97 -1.43
CA ASP A 64 -13.30 -4.36 -2.33
C ASP A 64 -13.72 -5.82 -2.15
N VAL A 65 -14.01 -6.21 -0.90
CA VAL A 65 -14.32 -7.60 -0.53
C VAL A 65 -15.68 -8.08 -1.03
N ASN A 66 -16.58 -7.17 -1.44
CA ASN A 66 -17.89 -7.45 -2.06
C ASN A 66 -18.70 -8.56 -1.33
N ALA A 67 -18.74 -8.48 0.00
CA ALA A 67 -19.42 -9.46 0.85
C ALA A 67 -20.15 -8.76 2.01
N THR A 68 -21.20 -9.40 2.53
CA THR A 68 -22.01 -8.86 3.64
C THR A 68 -21.24 -8.86 4.96
N SER A 69 -20.29 -9.78 5.12
CA SER A 69 -19.38 -9.81 6.27
C SER A 69 -18.00 -10.30 5.87
N PHE A 70 -17.00 -9.99 6.71
CA PHE A 70 -15.63 -10.45 6.49
C PHE A 70 -15.50 -11.97 6.57
N ASP A 71 -16.30 -12.63 7.42
CA ASP A 71 -16.33 -14.10 7.49
C ASP A 71 -16.86 -14.72 6.19
N GLN A 72 -17.91 -14.13 5.59
CA GLN A 72 -18.40 -14.57 4.28
C GLN A 72 -17.34 -14.35 3.19
N PHE A 73 -16.57 -13.26 3.27
CA PHE A 73 -15.44 -13.04 2.37
C PHE A 73 -14.39 -14.15 2.51
N ILE A 74 -13.95 -14.48 3.73
CA ILE A 74 -12.98 -15.55 3.97
C ILE A 74 -13.50 -16.89 3.44
N LEU A 75 -14.75 -17.24 3.71
CA LEU A 75 -15.37 -18.48 3.19
C LEU A 75 -15.43 -18.48 1.65
N GLY A 76 -15.68 -17.33 1.05
CA GLY A 76 -15.66 -17.15 -0.40
C GLY A 76 -14.27 -17.33 -1.03
N ILE A 77 -13.19 -16.96 -0.32
CA ILE A 77 -11.81 -17.27 -0.75
C ILE A 77 -11.48 -18.74 -0.47
N ALA A 78 -11.89 -19.28 0.67
CA ALA A 78 -11.65 -20.68 1.03
C ALA A 78 -12.21 -21.66 0.00
N SER A 79 -13.41 -21.38 -0.53
CA SER A 79 -14.02 -22.21 -1.57
C SER A 79 -13.28 -22.17 -2.90
N GLN A 80 -12.57 -21.07 -3.20
CA GLN A 80 -11.73 -20.92 -4.39
C GLN A 80 -10.37 -21.61 -4.23
N PHE A 81 -9.85 -21.68 -3.01
CA PHE A 81 -8.53 -22.24 -2.69
C PHE A 81 -8.61 -23.28 -1.56
N PRO A 82 -9.33 -24.40 -1.75
CA PRO A 82 -9.57 -25.39 -0.68
C PRO A 82 -8.30 -26.12 -0.22
N TRP A 83 -7.25 -26.07 -1.01
CA TRP A 83 -5.93 -26.62 -0.70
C TRP A 83 -5.11 -25.74 0.25
N LEU A 84 -5.50 -24.48 0.45
CA LEU A 84 -4.72 -23.52 1.23
C LEU A 84 -4.97 -23.75 2.74
N PRO A 85 -3.91 -23.95 3.55
CA PRO A 85 -4.06 -24.04 5.00
C PRO A 85 -4.79 -22.83 5.59
N SER A 86 -5.67 -23.09 6.57
CA SER A 86 -6.54 -22.05 7.16
C SER A 86 -5.77 -20.86 7.76
N HIS A 87 -4.58 -21.09 8.32
CA HIS A 87 -3.76 -20.01 8.88
C HIS A 87 -3.24 -19.05 7.79
N LEU A 88 -2.77 -19.58 6.64
CA LEU A 88 -2.34 -18.75 5.50
C LEU A 88 -3.52 -18.03 4.86
N LEU A 89 -4.66 -18.72 4.71
CA LEU A 89 -5.89 -18.11 4.21
C LEU A 89 -6.28 -16.89 5.06
N ASN A 90 -6.31 -17.05 6.39
CA ASN A 90 -6.66 -15.97 7.32
C ASN A 90 -5.64 -14.82 7.24
N HIS A 91 -4.35 -15.15 7.18
CA HIS A 91 -3.28 -14.17 7.02
C HIS A 91 -3.46 -13.36 5.73
N TYR A 92 -3.64 -14.01 4.58
CA TYR A 92 -3.78 -13.33 3.30
C TYR A 92 -5.05 -12.49 3.21
N CYS A 93 -6.18 -13.00 3.71
CA CYS A 93 -7.43 -12.24 3.73
C CYS A 93 -7.34 -11.01 4.64
N ARG A 94 -6.68 -11.11 5.81
CA ARG A 94 -6.56 -9.98 6.75
C ARG A 94 -5.52 -8.95 6.32
N THR A 95 -4.47 -9.38 5.63
CA THR A 95 -3.38 -8.50 5.21
C THR A 95 -3.66 -7.85 3.86
N TYR A 96 -4.16 -8.62 2.89
CA TYR A 96 -4.31 -8.19 1.49
C TYR A 96 -5.77 -8.02 1.05
N GLY A 97 -6.74 -8.46 1.85
CA GLY A 97 -8.15 -8.38 1.51
C GLY A 97 -8.44 -9.03 0.16
N ALA A 98 -9.21 -8.37 -0.69
CA ALA A 98 -9.57 -8.86 -2.03
C ALA A 98 -8.36 -9.15 -2.94
N ARG A 99 -7.20 -8.51 -2.70
CA ARG A 99 -5.95 -8.76 -3.43
C ARG A 99 -5.31 -10.10 -3.10
N ALA A 100 -5.81 -10.84 -2.09
CA ALA A 100 -5.41 -12.23 -1.86
C ALA A 100 -5.62 -13.11 -3.10
N ARG A 101 -6.63 -12.83 -3.92
CA ARG A 101 -6.84 -13.53 -5.21
C ARG A 101 -5.71 -13.28 -6.20
N LEU A 102 -5.20 -12.04 -6.25
CA LEU A 102 -4.06 -11.69 -7.09
C LEU A 102 -2.80 -12.40 -6.62
N LEU A 103 -2.55 -12.40 -5.31
CA LEU A 103 -1.44 -13.16 -4.71
C LEU A 103 -1.54 -14.65 -5.11
N LEU A 104 -2.70 -15.28 -4.96
CA LEU A 104 -2.89 -16.72 -5.20
C LEU A 104 -3.10 -17.11 -6.67
N ALA A 105 -3.15 -16.15 -7.60
CA ALA A 105 -3.53 -16.38 -8.99
C ALA A 105 -2.65 -17.43 -9.69
N GLY A 106 -3.25 -18.55 -10.11
CA GLY A 106 -2.55 -19.63 -10.81
C GLY A 106 -1.98 -20.73 -9.90
N SER A 107 -1.97 -20.54 -8.57
CA SER A 107 -1.61 -21.60 -7.63
C SER A 107 -2.76 -22.58 -7.43
N LYS A 108 -2.45 -23.88 -7.40
CA LYS A 108 -3.43 -24.97 -7.25
C LYS A 108 -3.13 -25.90 -6.06
N ARG A 109 -1.99 -25.70 -5.40
CA ARG A 109 -1.55 -26.46 -4.23
C ARG A 109 -0.50 -25.66 -3.44
N LEU A 110 -0.24 -26.07 -2.20
CA LEU A 110 0.71 -25.40 -1.31
C LEU A 110 2.12 -25.29 -1.91
N ALA A 111 2.58 -26.33 -2.61
CA ALA A 111 3.90 -26.33 -3.25
C ALA A 111 4.06 -25.23 -4.33
N ASP A 112 2.96 -24.72 -4.89
CA ASP A 112 3.00 -23.65 -5.88
C ASP A 112 3.23 -22.27 -5.25
N LEU A 113 3.22 -22.16 -3.90
CA LEU A 113 3.64 -20.96 -3.19
C LEU A 113 5.17 -20.83 -3.11
N GLY A 114 5.90 -21.88 -3.50
CA GLY A 114 7.35 -21.94 -3.41
C GLY A 114 7.86 -22.33 -2.01
N PRO A 115 9.18 -22.23 -1.78
CA PRO A 115 9.77 -22.44 -0.48
C PRO A 115 9.26 -21.42 0.54
N GLN A 116 9.27 -21.84 1.79
CA GLN A 116 9.06 -20.96 2.92
C GLN A 116 10.36 -20.20 3.21
N LEU A 117 10.30 -18.87 3.19
CA LEU A 117 11.46 -18.00 3.42
C LEU A 117 11.67 -17.70 4.90
N THR A 118 10.57 -17.52 5.64
CA THR A 118 10.54 -17.37 7.10
C THR A 118 9.25 -18.01 7.64
N PRO A 119 9.09 -18.22 8.95
CA PRO A 119 7.82 -18.72 9.52
C PRO A 119 6.61 -17.90 9.03
N GLY A 120 5.65 -18.56 8.37
CA GLY A 120 4.47 -17.93 7.78
C GLY A 120 4.64 -17.23 6.42
N LEU A 121 5.87 -16.98 5.96
CA LEU A 121 6.15 -16.29 4.69
C LEU A 121 6.59 -17.26 3.60
N TYR A 122 5.82 -17.35 2.52
CA TYR A 122 6.17 -18.13 1.33
C TYR A 122 6.75 -17.23 0.23
N GLN A 123 7.61 -17.79 -0.61
CA GLN A 123 8.26 -17.07 -1.72
C GLN A 123 7.25 -16.25 -2.54
N ARG A 124 6.11 -16.86 -2.89
CA ARG A 124 5.08 -16.20 -3.70
C ARG A 124 4.49 -14.93 -3.04
N GLU A 125 4.36 -14.92 -1.72
CA GLU A 125 3.93 -13.73 -1.00
C GLU A 125 5.02 -12.65 -1.05
N ALA A 126 6.28 -13.02 -0.86
CA ALA A 126 7.39 -12.07 -0.95
C ALA A 126 7.52 -11.47 -2.36
N GLU A 127 7.32 -12.26 -3.41
CA GLU A 127 7.25 -11.79 -4.80
C GLU A 127 6.10 -10.82 -5.02
N PHE A 128 4.90 -11.14 -4.50
CA PHE A 128 3.75 -10.25 -4.57
C PHE A 128 4.05 -8.90 -3.93
N LEU A 129 4.67 -8.90 -2.75
CA LEU A 129 5.03 -7.71 -2.00
C LEU A 129 6.11 -6.86 -2.70
N VAL A 130 7.11 -7.49 -3.32
CA VAL A 130 8.12 -6.81 -4.15
C VAL A 130 7.48 -6.16 -5.37
N GLN A 131 6.60 -6.89 -6.07
CA GLN A 131 5.98 -6.41 -7.30
C GLN A 131 4.93 -5.33 -7.09
N HIS A 132 4.18 -5.38 -5.98
CA HIS A 132 2.98 -4.55 -5.81
C HIS A 132 2.98 -3.64 -4.58
N GLU A 133 3.91 -3.80 -3.63
CA GLU A 133 3.88 -3.10 -2.34
C GLU A 133 5.20 -2.41 -1.95
N TRP A 134 6.05 -2.16 -2.95
CA TRP A 134 7.32 -1.43 -2.81
C TRP A 134 8.27 -2.00 -1.76
N VAL A 135 8.30 -3.32 -1.57
CA VAL A 135 9.32 -3.94 -0.71
C VAL A 135 10.70 -3.75 -1.32
N ARG A 136 11.65 -3.31 -0.49
CA ARG A 136 13.06 -3.09 -0.83
C ARG A 136 14.02 -3.73 0.19
N CYS A 137 13.55 -4.06 1.39
CA CYS A 137 14.33 -4.78 2.40
C CYS A 137 13.47 -5.72 3.24
N ALA A 138 14.13 -6.59 4.03
CA ALA A 138 13.45 -7.55 4.90
C ALA A 138 12.47 -6.87 5.87
N ASP A 139 12.86 -5.70 6.41
CA ASP A 139 12.02 -4.94 7.34
C ASP A 139 10.70 -4.45 6.73
N ASP A 140 10.65 -4.21 5.42
CA ASP A 140 9.40 -3.87 4.75
C ASP A 140 8.39 -5.00 4.93
N ILE A 141 8.81 -6.24 4.68
CA ILE A 141 7.94 -7.40 4.84
C ILE A 141 7.65 -7.63 6.32
N LEU A 142 8.70 -7.77 7.13
CA LEU A 142 8.60 -8.26 8.50
C LEU A 142 7.86 -7.31 9.43
N TRP A 143 8.04 -6.00 9.28
CA TRP A 143 7.54 -5.03 10.25
C TRP A 143 6.46 -4.11 9.70
N ARG A 144 6.49 -3.79 8.40
CA ARG A 144 5.53 -2.83 7.80
C ARG A 144 4.35 -3.51 7.11
N ARG A 145 4.58 -4.56 6.32
CA ARG A 145 3.53 -5.20 5.52
C ARG A 145 2.79 -6.33 6.24
N THR A 146 3.51 -7.17 7.00
CA THR A 146 2.93 -8.43 7.51
C THR A 146 2.94 -8.57 9.03
N ARG A 147 3.91 -7.96 9.74
CA ARG A 147 4.24 -8.21 11.16
C ARG A 147 4.76 -9.63 11.45
N LEU A 148 5.20 -10.37 10.43
CA LEU A 148 5.85 -11.67 10.61
C LEU A 148 7.20 -11.59 11.37
N GLY A 149 7.77 -10.38 11.50
CA GLY A 149 8.93 -10.13 12.36
C GLY A 149 8.72 -10.51 13.83
N LEU A 150 7.46 -10.60 14.29
CA LEU A 150 7.14 -11.07 15.65
C LEU A 150 7.44 -12.55 15.88
N TYR A 151 7.59 -13.34 14.80
CA TYR A 151 7.82 -14.78 14.83
C TYR A 151 9.14 -15.18 14.16
N ALA A 152 9.87 -14.23 13.60
CA ALA A 152 11.12 -14.46 12.89
C ALA A 152 12.29 -14.54 13.87
N GLU A 153 13.23 -15.45 13.60
CA GLU A 153 14.52 -15.48 14.28
C GLU A 153 15.53 -14.55 13.58
N PRO A 154 16.63 -14.14 14.24
CA PRO A 154 17.63 -13.26 13.61
C PRO A 154 18.17 -13.77 12.27
N ASN A 155 18.34 -15.08 12.13
CA ASN A 155 18.78 -15.73 10.90
C ASN A 155 17.75 -15.63 9.76
N ASP A 156 16.44 -15.57 10.08
CA ASP A 156 15.37 -15.42 9.09
C ASP A 156 15.45 -14.05 8.41
N GLN A 157 15.77 -12.99 9.17
CA GLN A 157 15.89 -11.64 8.62
C GLN A 157 17.04 -11.55 7.62
N GLU A 158 18.21 -12.13 7.93
CA GLU A 158 19.36 -12.14 7.03
C GLU A 158 19.08 -12.95 5.75
N GLN A 159 18.45 -14.12 5.87
CA GLN A 159 18.07 -14.95 4.73
C GLN A 159 17.05 -14.24 3.84
N LEU A 160 16.03 -13.62 4.45
CA LEU A 160 15.04 -12.85 3.70
C LEU A 160 15.67 -11.64 3.02
N GLN A 161 16.58 -10.94 3.68
CA GLN A 161 17.30 -9.80 3.08
C GLN A 161 18.13 -10.25 1.87
N LYS A 162 18.80 -11.39 1.97
CA LYS A 162 19.52 -11.99 0.84
C LYS A 162 18.58 -12.32 -0.32
N TRP A 163 17.48 -13.02 -0.03
CA TRP A 163 16.47 -13.36 -1.04
C TRP A 163 15.93 -12.12 -1.74
N ILE A 164 15.56 -11.07 -0.99
CA ILE A 164 15.06 -9.81 -1.56
C ILE A 164 16.13 -9.17 -2.46
N SER A 165 17.39 -9.15 -2.03
CA SER A 165 18.47 -8.53 -2.81
C SER A 165 18.71 -9.24 -4.15
N GLU A 166 18.48 -10.55 -4.21
CA GLU A 166 18.56 -11.37 -5.44
C GLU A 166 17.33 -11.19 -6.36
N HIS A 167 16.18 -10.83 -5.81
CA HIS A 167 14.90 -10.76 -6.53
C HIS A 167 14.41 -9.33 -6.80
N LEU A 168 15.07 -8.32 -6.22
CA LEU A 168 14.85 -6.94 -6.62
C LEU A 168 15.37 -6.74 -8.04
N PRO A 169 14.59 -6.10 -8.92
CA PRO A 169 15.13 -5.71 -10.22
C PRO A 169 16.35 -4.81 -9.97
N SER A 170 17.50 -5.18 -10.57
CA SER A 170 18.68 -4.34 -10.52
C SER A 170 18.29 -2.93 -10.96
N PRO A 171 18.81 -1.87 -10.33
CA PRO A 171 18.49 -0.48 -10.71
C PRO A 171 18.85 -0.14 -12.17
N SER A 172 19.50 -1.06 -12.89
CA SER A 172 19.81 -0.99 -14.33
C SER A 172 18.72 -1.57 -15.26
N ALA A 173 17.64 -2.16 -14.74
CA ALA A 173 16.52 -2.53 -15.59
C ALA A 173 15.75 -1.26 -15.92
N THR A 174 15.68 -0.94 -17.21
CA THR A 174 14.87 0.09 -17.88
C THR A 174 13.39 -0.02 -17.48
N GLN A 175 13.05 0.27 -16.24
CA GLN A 175 11.75 0.81 -15.91
C GLN A 175 11.80 2.24 -16.40
N ALA A 176 11.30 2.44 -17.62
CA ALA A 176 10.73 3.71 -17.99
C ALA A 176 9.71 4.03 -16.90
N TYR A 177 10.15 4.80 -15.89
CA TYR A 177 9.23 5.56 -15.08
C TYR A 177 8.42 6.36 -16.10
N THR A 178 7.20 5.91 -16.40
CA THR A 178 6.15 6.79 -16.87
C THR A 178 5.85 7.73 -15.70
N MET A 179 6.80 8.64 -15.44
CA MET A 179 6.47 9.92 -14.87
C MET A 179 5.41 10.48 -15.79
N TRP A 180 4.18 10.56 -15.28
CA TRP A 180 3.10 11.32 -15.88
C TRP A 180 3.38 12.84 -15.80
N CYS A 181 4.64 13.23 -15.84
CA CYS A 181 5.05 14.59 -16.09
C CYS A 181 5.02 14.73 -17.61
N ASN A 182 3.93 15.28 -18.14
CA ASN A 182 4.04 16.00 -19.40
C ASN A 182 5.25 16.94 -19.25
N PRO A 183 6.23 16.93 -20.18
CA PRO A 183 7.31 17.89 -20.13
C PRO A 183 6.68 19.28 -20.13
N VAL A 184 6.87 20.02 -19.04
CA VAL A 184 6.59 21.45 -19.03
C VAL A 184 7.54 22.03 -20.06
N SER A 185 6.99 22.44 -21.22
CA SER A 185 7.75 23.15 -22.23
C SER A 185 8.40 24.34 -21.53
N SER A 186 9.72 24.40 -21.57
CA SER A 186 10.53 25.45 -20.95
C SER A 186 10.07 26.82 -21.46
N GLY A 187 9.19 27.46 -20.69
CA GLY A 187 8.89 28.86 -20.86
C GLY A 187 10.17 29.63 -20.62
N GLN A 188 10.68 30.29 -21.66
CA GLN A 188 11.73 31.27 -21.49
C GLN A 188 11.18 32.39 -20.61
N ILE A 189 11.79 32.57 -19.44
CA ILE A 189 11.58 33.75 -18.60
C ILE A 189 12.24 34.91 -19.37
N GLN A 190 11.40 35.81 -19.91
CA GLN A 190 11.79 37.18 -20.26
C GLN A 190 11.30 38.11 -19.16
#